data_AF-A0A938NEI0-F1
#
_entry.id   AF-A0A938NEI0-F1
#
_cell.length_a   1.000
_cell.length_b   1.000
_cell.length_c   1.000
_cell.angle_alpha   90.00
_cell.angle_beta   90.00
_cell.angle_gamma   90.00
#
_symmetry.space_group_name_H-M   'P 1'
#
loop_
_entity.id
_entity.type
_entity.pdbx_description
1 polymer ?
#
loop_
_entity_poly.entity_id
_entity_poly.type
_entity_poly.pdbx_seq_one_letter_code
_entity_poly.pdbx_strand_id
1 'polypeptide(L)'
;GLAERFGFTVGQQITLRGTIYPGRWDFTVRGIARSTSPDLDTNWLLFSWDYLNERMGNPGLVGVYTVLIDDPTRAAAVSTAIDAGFANSAAETKTETEKAFQLGFITMLGNIRLVIYAPGTAIVIAILLVAMNTMMMAARERTREIAILKAIGFTDRTVLGLVLAESMLLGLTGGLLGAGLARVVFDLTDFTAGGFFPNFSVTGGTIARALAIAAFLGLVSGAVPALSAARLKIVDALRHAG
;
A
#
# COMPACT_ATOMS: atom_id res chain seq x y z
N GLY A 1 12.59 11.54 11.41
CA GLY A 1 12.80 10.40 12.33
C GLY A 1 12.33 10.72 13.74
N LEU A 2 12.46 9.78 14.70
CA LEU A 2 11.92 9.93 16.06
C LEU A 2 12.44 11.20 16.78
N ALA A 3 13.72 11.53 16.60
CA ALA A 3 14.32 12.73 17.19
C ALA A 3 13.70 14.04 16.66
N GLU A 4 13.38 14.14 15.37
CA GLU A 4 12.74 15.33 14.79
C GLU A 4 11.28 15.44 15.24
N ARG A 5 10.57 14.30 15.30
CA ARG A 5 9.17 14.25 15.70
C ARG A 5 8.95 14.73 17.13
N PHE A 6 9.85 14.39 18.05
CA PHE A 6 9.76 14.77 19.46
C PHE A 6 10.72 15.88 19.87
N GLY A 7 11.46 16.46 18.92
CA GLY A 7 12.42 17.54 19.18
C GLY A 7 13.59 17.15 20.08
N PHE A 8 14.01 15.88 20.06
CA PHE A 8 15.10 15.40 20.91
C PHE A 8 16.45 15.97 20.48
N THR A 9 17.20 16.46 21.47
CA THR A 9 18.56 16.99 21.28
C THR A 9 19.57 16.19 22.08
N VAL A 10 20.81 16.11 21.60
CA VAL A 10 21.90 15.43 22.32
C VAL A 10 22.16 16.16 23.64
N GLY A 11 22.20 15.41 24.75
CA GLY A 11 22.34 15.94 26.11
C GLY A 11 21.01 16.16 26.84
N GLN A 12 19.87 16.11 26.15
CA GLN A 12 18.55 16.25 26.77
C GLN A 12 18.22 15.04 27.64
N GLN A 13 17.61 15.30 28.81
CA GLN A 13 16.96 14.26 29.59
C GLN A 13 15.53 14.03 29.12
N ILE A 14 15.19 12.76 28.91
CA ILE A 14 13.85 12.31 28.51
C ILE A 14 13.35 11.30 29.53
N THR A 15 12.07 11.40 29.87
CA THR A 15 11.38 10.43 30.72
C THR A 15 10.39 9.65 29.86
N LEU A 16 10.55 8.32 29.81
CA LEU A 16 9.64 7.41 29.14
C LEU A 16 8.80 6.66 30.16
N ARG A 17 7.51 6.44 29.85
CA ARG A 17 6.65 5.57 30.62
C ARG A 17 6.59 4.21 29.94
N GLY A 18 7.14 3.19 30.58
CA GLY A 18 7.20 1.85 30.01
C GLY A 18 5.83 1.17 30.04
N THR A 19 5.46 0.58 28.91
CA THR A 19 4.25 -0.26 28.75
C THR A 19 4.57 -1.75 28.86
N ILE A 20 5.69 -2.18 28.28
CA ILE A 20 6.19 -3.57 28.33
C ILE A 20 6.95 -3.80 29.64
N TYR A 21 7.86 -2.88 29.98
CA TYR A 21 8.58 -2.86 31.26
C TYR A 21 7.99 -1.75 32.13
N PRO A 22 7.03 -2.05 33.02
CA PRO A 22 6.28 -1.04 33.74
C PRO A 22 7.19 -0.16 34.59
N GLY A 23 7.08 1.16 34.44
CA GLY A 23 7.88 2.09 35.24
C GLY A 23 8.13 3.41 34.53
N ARG A 24 8.75 4.33 35.28
CA ARG A 24 9.24 5.63 34.79
C ARG A 24 10.72 5.52 34.48
N TRP A 25 11.10 5.61 33.22
CA TRP A 25 12.47 5.42 32.75
C TRP A 25 13.09 6.75 32.36
N ASP A 26 14.17 7.15 33.04
CA ASP A 26 14.85 8.41 32.76
C ASP A 26 16.13 8.13 31.95
N PHE A 27 16.25 8.77 30.79
CA PHE A 27 17.36 8.60 29.87
C PHE A 27 17.97 9.94 29.50
N THR A 28 19.27 9.96 29.22
CA THR A 28 19.93 11.11 28.59
C THR A 28 20.24 10.75 27.15
N VAL A 29 19.80 11.58 26.20
CA VAL A 29 20.06 11.38 24.77
C VAL A 29 21.56 11.54 24.52
N ARG A 30 22.27 10.45 24.23
CA ARG A 30 23.73 10.48 23.99
C ARG A 30 24.11 10.63 22.51
N GLY A 31 23.24 10.23 21.60
CA GLY A 31 23.47 10.31 20.16
C GLY A 31 22.18 10.12 19.39
N ILE A 32 22.17 10.64 18.16
CA ILE A 32 21.07 10.49 17.23
C ILE A 32 21.64 9.80 15.99
N ALA A 33 21.28 8.54 15.80
CA ALA A 33 21.65 7.80 14.60
C ALA A 33 20.80 8.29 13.42
N ARG A 34 21.45 8.51 12.27
CA ARG A 34 20.76 8.76 11.00
C ARG A 34 20.86 7.50 10.15
N SER A 35 19.76 7.13 9.52
CA SER A 35 19.79 6.04 8.56
C SER A 35 20.61 6.44 7.32
N THR A 36 21.43 5.51 6.83
CA THR A 36 22.10 5.61 5.53
C THR A 36 21.20 5.21 4.35
N SER A 37 20.06 4.56 4.62
CA SER A 37 19.11 4.07 3.61
C SER A 37 17.68 4.50 3.91
N PRO A 38 16.88 4.95 2.92
CA PRO A 38 15.49 5.36 3.14
C PRO A 38 14.59 4.27 3.72
N ASP A 39 14.96 3.00 3.53
CA ASP A 39 14.15 1.84 3.92
C ASP A 39 14.28 1.43 5.40
N LEU A 40 15.31 1.94 6.10
CA LEU A 40 15.50 1.64 7.52
C LEU A 40 14.68 2.61 8.35
N ASP A 41 13.67 2.08 9.05
CA ASP A 41 12.91 2.84 10.03
C ASP A 41 13.86 3.37 11.12
N THR A 42 13.71 4.64 11.48
CA THR A 42 14.47 5.32 12.55
C THR A 42 13.61 5.56 13.80
N ASN A 43 12.47 4.87 13.90
CA ASN A 43 11.55 4.92 15.04
C ASN A 43 11.91 3.91 16.14
N TRP A 44 13.19 3.76 16.44
CA TRP A 44 13.68 2.93 17.55
C TRP A 44 14.62 3.72 18.45
N LEU A 45 14.73 3.27 19.70
CA LEU A 45 15.64 3.84 20.69
C LEU A 45 16.49 2.70 21.25
N LEU A 46 17.81 2.87 21.24
CA LEU A 46 18.74 1.95 21.89
C LEU A 46 19.16 2.53 23.24
N PHE A 47 19.16 1.68 24.25
CA PHE A 47 19.61 2.02 25.60
C PHE A 47 20.41 0.84 26.17
N SER A 48 21.15 1.09 27.25
CA SER A 48 21.99 0.06 27.88
C SER A 48 21.14 -1.07 28.46
N TRP A 49 21.49 -2.31 28.10
CA TRP A 49 20.87 -3.51 28.68
C TRP A 49 21.14 -3.61 30.18
N ASP A 50 22.36 -3.27 30.64
CA ASP A 50 22.73 -3.34 32.07
C ASP A 50 21.78 -2.50 32.92
N TYR A 51 21.47 -1.28 32.48
CA TYR A 51 20.55 -0.39 33.19
C TYR A 51 19.13 -0.98 33.31
N LEU A 52 18.64 -1.64 32.26
CA LEU A 52 17.35 -2.32 32.30
C LEU A 52 17.40 -3.55 33.22
N ASN A 53 18.43 -4.38 33.07
CA ASN A 53 18.58 -5.61 33.84
C ASN A 53 18.70 -5.32 35.33
N GLU A 54 19.56 -4.38 35.73
CA GLU A 54 19.73 -3.96 37.13
C GLU A 54 18.41 -3.46 37.73
N ARG A 55 17.70 -2.59 37.01
CA ARG A 55 16.46 -2.00 37.51
C ARG A 55 15.31 -3.01 37.59
N MET A 56 15.35 -4.06 36.78
CA MET A 56 14.42 -5.19 36.84
C MET A 56 14.82 -6.25 37.89
N GLY A 57 15.89 -6.03 38.65
CA GLY A 57 16.34 -6.94 39.70
C GLY A 57 17.31 -8.04 39.22
N ASN A 58 18.07 -7.77 38.15
CA ASN A 58 19.04 -8.69 37.54
C ASN A 58 18.48 -10.07 37.16
N PRO A 59 17.34 -10.16 36.44
CA PRO A 59 16.81 -11.45 36.01
C PRO A 59 17.74 -12.20 35.05
N GLY A 60 18.65 -11.51 34.34
CA GLY A 60 19.59 -12.14 33.40
C GLY A 60 18.90 -12.76 32.17
N LEU A 61 17.63 -12.43 31.93
CA LEU A 61 16.85 -12.95 30.82
C LEU A 61 17.05 -12.06 29.60
N VAL A 62 17.52 -12.66 28.51
CA VAL A 62 17.74 -12.00 27.22
C VAL A 62 16.79 -12.63 26.20
N GLY A 63 16.06 -11.79 25.46
CA GLY A 63 15.10 -12.27 24.46
C GLY A 63 15.73 -12.67 23.13
N VAL A 64 16.76 -11.95 22.68
CA VAL A 64 17.43 -12.19 21.39
C VAL A 64 18.92 -11.90 21.52
N TYR A 65 19.74 -12.79 20.95
CA TYR A 65 21.16 -12.56 20.74
C TYR A 65 21.43 -12.38 19.25
N THR A 66 22.21 -11.36 18.90
CA THR A 66 22.65 -11.12 17.52
C THR A 66 24.12 -11.52 17.41
N VAL A 67 24.42 -12.45 16.50
CA VAL A 67 25.78 -12.95 16.27
C VAL A 67 26.19 -12.56 14.86
N LEU A 68 27.28 -11.79 14.73
CA LEU A 68 27.89 -11.47 13.45
C LEU A 68 28.89 -12.56 13.07
N ILE A 69 28.80 -13.05 11.84
CA ILE A 69 29.71 -14.07 11.28
C ILE A 69 30.51 -13.48 10.12
N ASP A 70 31.78 -13.85 10.01
CA ASP A 70 32.67 -13.36 8.95
C ASP A 70 32.33 -13.94 7.57
N ASP A 71 31.85 -15.19 7.53
CA ASP A 71 31.50 -15.90 6.30
C ASP A 71 30.02 -16.30 6.30
N PRO A 72 29.19 -15.73 5.39
CA PRO A 72 27.76 -16.02 5.34
C PRO A 72 27.45 -17.46 4.91
N THR A 73 28.36 -18.14 4.22
CA THR A 73 28.13 -19.55 3.80
C THR A 73 28.12 -20.51 4.99
N ARG A 74 28.74 -20.11 6.10
CA ARG A 74 28.81 -20.88 7.34
C ARG A 74 27.59 -20.68 8.25
N ALA A 75 26.66 -19.81 7.89
CA ALA A 75 25.53 -19.45 8.75
C ALA A 75 24.77 -20.68 9.26
N ALA A 76 24.44 -21.63 8.38
CA ALA A 76 23.72 -22.85 8.77
C ALA A 76 24.50 -23.70 9.80
N ALA A 77 25.80 -23.92 9.57
CA ALA A 77 26.64 -24.70 10.47
C ALA A 77 26.81 -24.01 11.83
N VAL A 78 26.98 -22.68 11.84
CA VAL A 78 27.10 -21.89 13.07
C VAL A 78 25.78 -21.89 13.86
N SER A 79 24.63 -21.72 13.19
CA SER A 79 23.31 -21.80 13.82
C SER A 79 23.10 -23.14 14.51
N THR A 80 23.39 -24.26 13.83
CA THR A 80 23.27 -25.59 14.43
C THR A 80 24.23 -25.78 15.60
N ALA A 81 25.46 -25.27 15.51
CA ALA A 81 26.43 -25.37 16.60
C ALA A 81 25.99 -24.59 17.85
N ILE A 82 25.38 -23.41 17.67
CA ILE A 82 24.80 -22.63 18.76
C ILE A 82 23.65 -23.41 19.39
N ASP A 83 22.68 -23.85 18.61
CA ASP A 83 21.50 -24.55 19.12
C ASP A 83 21.87 -25.86 19.84
N ALA A 84 22.85 -26.61 19.33
CA ALA A 84 23.35 -27.80 20.00
C ALA A 84 23.98 -27.50 21.37
N GLY A 85 24.62 -26.33 21.53
CA GLY A 85 25.16 -25.88 22.82
C GLY A 85 24.09 -25.58 23.87
N PHE A 86 22.89 -25.17 23.44
CA PHE A 86 21.78 -24.81 24.33
C PHE A 86 20.66 -25.86 24.41
N ALA A 87 20.73 -26.94 23.63
CA ALA A 87 19.70 -27.97 23.54
C ALA A 87 19.31 -28.63 24.88
N ASN A 88 20.25 -28.70 25.84
CA ASN A 88 20.00 -29.27 27.18
C ASN A 88 19.92 -28.20 28.28
N SER A 89 19.74 -26.93 27.89
CA SER A 89 19.63 -25.82 28.84
C SER A 89 18.17 -25.49 29.14
N ALA A 90 17.93 -24.76 30.24
CA ALA A 90 16.60 -24.26 30.57
C ALA A 90 16.08 -23.19 29.57
N ALA A 91 16.93 -22.73 28.64
CA ALA A 91 16.63 -21.72 27.63
C ALA A 91 17.15 -22.19 26.27
N GLU A 92 16.51 -23.22 25.72
CA GLU A 92 16.81 -23.72 24.38
C GLU A 92 16.69 -22.60 23.35
N THR A 93 17.71 -22.47 22.50
CA THR A 93 17.77 -21.44 21.46
C THR A 93 17.24 -21.97 20.15
N LYS A 94 16.68 -21.05 19.36
CA LYS A 94 16.41 -21.28 17.95
C LYS A 94 17.19 -20.23 17.17
N THR A 95 18.29 -20.64 16.58
CA THR A 95 19.17 -19.75 15.83
C THR A 95 18.82 -19.80 14.36
N GLU A 96 18.47 -18.65 13.79
CA GLU A 96 18.19 -18.52 12.37
C GLU A 96 18.89 -17.29 11.80
N THR A 97 19.11 -17.29 10.49
CA THR A 97 19.68 -16.11 9.82
C THR A 97 18.72 -14.93 9.91
N GLU A 98 19.25 -13.72 10.00
CA GLU A 98 18.46 -12.48 9.97
C GLU A 98 17.46 -12.46 8.80
N LYS A 99 17.88 -12.93 7.62
CA LYS A 99 17.01 -13.06 6.45
C LYS A 99 15.85 -14.04 6.66
N ALA A 100 16.10 -15.18 7.30
CA ALA A 100 15.08 -16.18 7.61
C ALA A 100 14.10 -15.65 8.67
N PHE A 101 14.62 -14.98 9.70
CA PHE A 101 13.82 -14.32 10.74
C PHE A 101 12.87 -13.28 10.13
N GLN A 102 13.40 -12.39 9.28
CA GLN A 102 12.60 -11.41 8.55
C GLN A 102 11.53 -12.06 7.66
N LEU A 103 11.86 -13.16 6.97
CA LEU A 103 10.88 -13.94 6.20
C LEU A 103 9.80 -14.54 7.11
N GLY A 104 10.18 -15.02 8.31
CA GLY A 104 9.26 -15.47 9.34
C GLY A 104 8.24 -14.39 9.73
N PHE A 105 8.71 -13.17 9.99
CA PHE A 105 7.83 -12.01 10.25
C PHE A 105 6.90 -11.71 9.08
N ILE A 106 7.43 -11.72 7.84
CA ILE A 106 6.62 -11.52 6.63
C ILE A 106 5.53 -12.60 6.51
N THR A 107 5.84 -13.85 6.85
CA THR A 107 4.87 -14.94 6.81
C THR A 107 3.85 -14.89 7.97
N MET A 108 4.26 -14.43 9.16
CA MET A 108 3.40 -14.33 10.34
C MET A 108 2.34 -13.23 10.20
N LEU A 109 2.65 -12.15 9.49
CA LEU A 109 1.69 -11.11 9.12
C LEU A 109 0.64 -11.58 8.09
N GLY A 110 0.70 -12.85 7.65
CA GLY A 110 -0.15 -13.40 6.62
C GLY A 110 0.16 -12.83 5.24
N ASN A 111 -0.63 -13.22 4.24
CA ASN A 111 -0.51 -12.65 2.90
C ASN A 111 -1.09 -11.23 2.90
N ILE A 112 -0.35 -10.26 3.45
CA ILE A 112 -0.75 -8.85 3.54
C ILE A 112 -1.11 -8.28 2.16
N ARG A 113 -0.50 -8.83 1.10
CA ARG A 113 -0.87 -8.53 -0.29
C ARG A 113 -2.33 -8.91 -0.55
N LEU A 114 -2.80 -10.08 -0.14
CA LEU A 114 -4.22 -10.43 -0.27
C LEU A 114 -5.12 -9.49 0.51
N VAL A 115 -4.78 -9.16 1.76
CA VAL A 115 -5.61 -8.28 2.60
C VAL A 115 -5.74 -6.87 1.99
N ILE A 116 -4.68 -6.36 1.39
CA ILE A 116 -4.67 -5.02 0.77
C ILE A 116 -5.27 -5.06 -0.65
N TYR A 117 -4.87 -6.01 -1.48
CA TYR A 117 -5.28 -6.04 -2.90
C TYR A 117 -6.68 -6.62 -3.11
N ALA A 118 -7.16 -7.55 -2.28
CA ALA A 118 -8.46 -8.17 -2.50
C ALA A 118 -9.62 -7.14 -2.47
N PRO A 119 -9.75 -6.27 -1.43
CA PRO A 119 -10.77 -5.23 -1.45
C PRO A 119 -10.57 -4.22 -2.59
N GLY A 120 -9.32 -3.86 -2.89
CA GLY A 120 -9.01 -2.94 -3.99
C GLY A 120 -9.46 -3.48 -5.34
N THR A 121 -9.20 -4.75 -5.64
CA THR A 121 -9.67 -5.40 -6.87
C THR A 121 -11.19 -5.52 -6.93
N ALA A 122 -11.86 -5.83 -5.82
CA ALA A 122 -13.32 -5.89 -5.76
C ALA A 122 -13.95 -4.51 -6.06
N ILE A 123 -13.38 -3.43 -5.53
CA ILE A 123 -13.82 -2.06 -5.79
C ILE A 123 -13.64 -1.70 -7.26
N VAL A 124 -12.49 -2.02 -7.87
CA VAL A 124 -12.24 -1.78 -9.29
C VAL A 124 -13.26 -2.49 -10.17
N ILE A 125 -13.59 -3.74 -9.87
CA ILE A 125 -14.62 -4.51 -10.57
C ILE A 125 -16.01 -3.86 -10.39
N ALA A 126 -16.36 -3.47 -9.17
CA ALA A 126 -17.63 -2.80 -8.89
C ALA A 126 -17.77 -1.49 -9.68
N ILE A 127 -16.73 -0.65 -9.67
CA ILE A 127 -16.70 0.61 -10.45
C ILE A 127 -16.84 0.32 -11.94
N LEU A 128 -16.17 -0.71 -12.46
CA LEU A 128 -16.30 -1.10 -13.86
C LEU A 128 -17.76 -1.42 -14.23
N LEU A 129 -18.43 -2.23 -13.42
CA LEU A 129 -19.82 -2.63 -13.66
C LEU A 129 -20.77 -1.44 -13.57
N VAL A 130 -20.59 -0.57 -12.58
CA VAL A 130 -21.40 0.65 -12.41
C VAL A 130 -21.19 1.60 -13.59
N ALA A 131 -19.94 1.89 -13.96
CA ALA A 131 -19.60 2.76 -15.07
C ALA A 131 -20.14 2.22 -16.40
N MET A 132 -20.00 0.91 -16.64
CA MET A 132 -20.53 0.26 -17.83
C MET A 132 -22.05 0.37 -17.89
N ASN A 133 -22.76 0.15 -16.78
CA ASN A 133 -24.21 0.30 -16.72
C ASN A 133 -24.65 1.75 -17.02
N THR A 134 -23.96 2.74 -16.46
CA THR A 134 -24.22 4.16 -16.72
C THR A 134 -23.99 4.51 -18.20
N MET A 135 -22.89 4.07 -18.79
CA MET A 135 -22.61 4.31 -20.21
C MET A 135 -23.63 3.62 -21.13
N MET A 136 -24.10 2.44 -20.76
CA MET A 136 -25.18 1.73 -21.47
C MET A 136 -26.50 2.51 -21.41
N MET A 137 -26.83 3.11 -20.26
CA MET A 137 -28.00 3.97 -20.13
C MET A 137 -27.87 5.24 -20.97
N ALA A 138 -26.74 5.94 -20.90
CA ALA A 138 -26.48 7.14 -21.69
C ALA A 138 -26.53 6.88 -23.20
N ALA A 139 -25.99 5.74 -23.66
CA ALA A 139 -26.05 5.35 -25.07
C ALA A 139 -27.50 5.11 -25.55
N ARG A 140 -28.38 4.56 -24.69
CA ARG A 140 -29.80 4.36 -25.02
C ARG A 140 -30.53 5.68 -25.16
N GLU A 141 -30.33 6.61 -24.23
CA GLU A 141 -30.96 7.93 -24.27
C GLU A 141 -30.57 8.74 -25.51
N ARG A 142 -29.30 8.63 -25.94
CA ARG A 142 -28.77 9.35 -27.10
C ARG A 142 -28.86 8.59 -28.43
N THR A 143 -29.61 7.50 -28.49
CA THR A 143 -29.79 6.68 -29.72
C THR A 143 -30.26 7.53 -30.91
N ARG A 144 -31.18 8.49 -30.67
CA ARG A 144 -31.70 9.38 -31.71
C ARG A 144 -30.63 10.33 -32.26
N GLU A 145 -29.80 10.88 -31.40
CA GLU A 145 -28.69 11.77 -31.78
C GLU A 145 -27.67 11.01 -32.65
N ILE A 146 -27.34 9.78 -32.26
CA ILE A 146 -26.45 8.90 -33.02
C ILE A 146 -27.04 8.56 -34.40
N ALA A 147 -28.34 8.29 -34.48
CA ALA A 147 -29.03 8.04 -35.75
C ALA A 147 -28.98 9.26 -36.68
N ILE A 148 -29.15 10.48 -36.14
CA ILE A 148 -29.04 11.73 -36.91
C ILE A 148 -27.60 11.92 -37.42
N LEU A 149 -26.59 11.71 -36.58
CA LEU A 149 -25.18 11.78 -36.96
C LEU A 149 -24.86 10.82 -38.13
N LYS A 150 -25.36 9.58 -38.06
CA LYS A 150 -25.18 8.61 -39.14
C LYS A 150 -25.94 8.99 -40.41
N ALA A 151 -27.14 9.59 -40.29
CA ALA A 151 -27.94 10.03 -41.42
C ALA A 151 -27.28 11.19 -42.20
N ILE A 152 -26.54 12.07 -41.51
CA ILE A 152 -25.78 13.17 -42.14
C ILE A 152 -24.38 12.75 -42.62
N GLY A 153 -24.04 11.45 -42.54
CA GLY A 153 -22.85 10.87 -43.18
C GLY A 153 -21.68 10.53 -42.26
N PHE A 154 -21.83 10.60 -40.92
CA PHE A 154 -20.76 10.16 -40.02
C PHE A 154 -20.58 8.64 -40.08
N THR A 155 -19.31 8.20 -40.13
CA THR A 155 -18.98 6.77 -40.15
C THR A 155 -19.13 6.13 -38.77
N ASP A 156 -19.36 4.82 -38.74
CA ASP A 156 -19.41 4.01 -37.52
C ASP A 156 -18.16 4.18 -36.65
N ARG A 157 -16.99 4.38 -37.26
CA ARG A 157 -15.72 4.64 -36.56
C ARG A 157 -15.71 5.99 -35.84
N THR A 158 -16.31 7.01 -36.45
CA THR A 158 -16.39 8.35 -35.85
C THR A 158 -17.33 8.34 -34.64
N VAL A 159 -18.49 7.67 -34.75
CA VAL A 159 -19.41 7.48 -33.63
C VAL A 159 -18.75 6.69 -32.50
N LEU A 160 -18.06 5.59 -32.83
CA LEU A 160 -17.33 4.78 -31.86
C LEU A 160 -16.26 5.60 -31.13
N GLY A 161 -15.47 6.38 -31.87
CA GLY A 161 -14.44 7.27 -31.30
C GLY A 161 -15.03 8.33 -30.37
N LEU A 162 -16.19 8.89 -30.71
CA LEU A 162 -16.86 9.88 -29.87
C LEU A 162 -17.31 9.30 -28.53
N VAL A 163 -17.96 8.13 -28.55
CA VAL A 163 -18.44 7.46 -27.32
C VAL A 163 -17.28 7.00 -26.45
N LEU A 164 -16.22 6.48 -27.06
CA LEU A 164 -15.00 6.09 -26.33
C LEU A 164 -14.27 7.31 -25.74
N ALA A 165 -14.25 8.44 -26.44
CA ALA A 165 -13.67 9.67 -25.92
C ALA A 165 -14.47 10.19 -24.71
N GLU A 166 -15.80 10.14 -24.76
CA GLU A 166 -16.65 10.50 -23.62
C GLU A 166 -16.37 9.62 -22.41
N SER A 167 -16.33 8.30 -22.59
CA SER A 167 -16.07 7.36 -21.48
C SER A 167 -14.65 7.48 -20.94
N MET A 168 -13.64 7.72 -21.80
CA MET A 168 -12.27 7.98 -21.38
C MET A 168 -12.17 9.29 -20.58
N LEU A 169 -12.85 10.35 -21.01
CA LEU A 169 -12.87 11.63 -20.29
C LEU A 169 -13.49 11.47 -18.90
N LEU A 170 -14.61 10.77 -18.79
CA LEU A 170 -15.24 10.46 -17.51
C LEU A 170 -14.34 9.61 -16.60
N GLY A 171 -13.71 8.57 -17.16
CA GLY A 171 -12.77 7.71 -16.42
C GLY A 171 -11.54 8.48 -15.92
N LEU A 172 -10.90 9.26 -16.80
CA LEU A 172 -9.70 10.03 -16.46
C LEU A 172 -9.98 11.17 -15.48
N THR A 173 -11.08 11.90 -15.66
CA THR A 173 -11.46 12.97 -14.71
C THR A 173 -11.79 12.40 -13.34
N GLY A 174 -12.55 11.31 -13.27
CA GLY A 174 -12.81 10.59 -12.03
C GLY A 174 -11.53 10.06 -11.38
N GLY A 175 -10.62 9.50 -12.18
CA GLY A 175 -9.31 9.03 -11.72
C GLY A 175 -8.42 10.14 -11.17
N LEU A 176 -8.36 11.29 -11.84
CA LEU A 176 -7.59 12.46 -11.41
C LEU A 176 -8.15 13.04 -10.10
N LEU A 177 -9.47 13.22 -10.03
CA LEU A 177 -10.13 13.72 -8.81
C LEU A 177 -9.96 12.74 -7.65
N GLY A 178 -10.13 11.44 -7.90
CA GLY A 178 -9.94 10.40 -6.89
C GLY A 178 -8.50 10.32 -6.38
N ALA A 179 -7.51 10.36 -7.29
CA ALA A 179 -6.10 10.36 -6.92
C ALA A 179 -5.70 11.63 -6.14
N GLY A 180 -6.21 12.79 -6.56
CA GLY A 180 -6.01 14.06 -5.85
C GLY A 180 -6.60 14.03 -4.44
N LEU A 181 -7.85 13.57 -4.31
CA LEU A 181 -8.50 13.43 -3.01
C LEU A 181 -7.77 12.43 -2.10
N ALA A 182 -7.34 11.29 -2.65
CA ALA A 182 -6.57 10.30 -1.90
C ALA A 182 -5.25 10.89 -1.37
N ARG A 183 -4.56 11.72 -2.16
CA ARG A 183 -3.34 12.42 -1.74
C ARG A 183 -3.63 13.40 -0.60
N VAL A 184 -4.68 14.22 -0.73
CA VAL A 184 -5.09 15.18 0.30
C VAL A 184 -5.45 14.47 1.61
N VAL A 185 -6.24 13.40 1.54
CA VAL A 185 -6.59 12.61 2.73
C VAL A 185 -5.33 12.03 3.38
N PHE A 186 -4.43 11.44 2.60
CA PHE A 186 -3.18 10.90 3.11
C PHE A 186 -2.34 11.98 3.84
N ASP A 187 -2.21 13.17 3.27
CA ASP A 187 -1.46 14.28 3.87
C ASP A 187 -2.12 14.83 5.15
N LEU A 188 -3.45 14.75 5.25
CA LEU A 188 -4.20 15.20 6.44
C LEU A 188 -4.20 14.20 7.59
N THR A 189 -4.12 12.89 7.30
CA THR A 189 -4.23 11.84 8.33
C THR A 189 -2.91 11.22 8.73
N ASP A 190 -1.80 11.52 8.04
CA ASP A 190 -0.48 10.92 8.29
C ASP A 190 -0.64 9.41 8.53
N PHE A 191 -1.17 8.71 7.51
CA PHE A 191 -1.67 7.32 7.54
C PHE A 191 -0.54 6.31 7.86
N THR A 192 -0.07 6.35 9.10
CA THR A 192 1.03 5.58 9.66
C THR A 192 0.50 4.41 10.48
N ALA A 193 -0.82 4.32 10.67
CA ALA A 193 -1.50 3.31 11.48
C ALA A 193 -0.81 3.07 12.84
N GLY A 194 -0.38 4.14 13.52
CA GLY A 194 0.33 4.02 14.80
C GLY A 194 1.70 3.33 14.73
N GLY A 195 2.33 3.27 13.55
CA GLY A 195 3.60 2.58 13.33
C GLY A 195 3.46 1.17 12.73
N PHE A 196 2.24 0.72 12.41
CA PHE A 196 2.00 -0.61 11.82
C PHE A 196 2.34 -0.69 10.33
N PHE A 197 2.29 0.44 9.62
CA PHE A 197 2.71 0.55 8.22
C PHE A 197 3.83 1.60 8.09
N PRO A 198 5.03 1.33 8.63
CA PRO A 198 6.16 2.21 8.42
C PRO A 198 6.44 2.30 6.92
N ASN A 199 6.63 3.53 6.42
CA ASN A 199 6.91 3.85 5.01
C ASN A 199 5.75 3.72 4.00
N PHE A 200 4.48 3.69 4.44
CA PHE A 200 3.36 3.86 3.49
C PHE A 200 3.40 5.25 2.87
N SER A 201 3.68 5.33 1.57
CA SER A 201 3.82 6.59 0.85
C SER A 201 3.06 6.59 -0.47
N VAL A 202 2.37 7.70 -0.75
CA VAL A 202 1.73 7.93 -2.05
C VAL A 202 2.79 8.44 -3.02
N THR A 203 3.50 7.51 -3.66
CA THR A 203 4.52 7.83 -4.67
C THR A 203 3.88 8.21 -6.02
N GLY A 204 4.62 8.94 -6.86
CA GLY A 204 4.19 9.25 -8.23
C GLY A 204 3.92 8.00 -9.07
N GLY A 205 4.62 6.89 -8.80
CA GLY A 205 4.37 5.60 -9.43
C GLY A 205 3.01 5.01 -9.07
N THR A 206 2.55 5.17 -7.82
CA THR A 206 1.22 4.75 -7.38
C THR A 206 0.13 5.55 -8.08
N ILE A 207 0.30 6.87 -8.21
CA ILE A 207 -0.65 7.74 -8.92
C ILE A 207 -0.71 7.36 -10.41
N ALA A 208 0.43 7.13 -11.05
CA ALA A 208 0.48 6.72 -12.46
C ALA A 208 -0.27 5.39 -12.69
N ARG A 209 -0.11 4.41 -11.80
CA ARG A 209 -0.88 3.14 -11.86
C ARG A 209 -2.38 3.36 -11.64
N ALA A 210 -2.76 4.23 -10.71
CA ALA A 210 -4.17 4.57 -10.48
C ALA A 210 -4.80 5.23 -11.73
N LEU A 211 -4.08 6.15 -12.38
CA LEU A 211 -4.52 6.77 -13.63
C LEU A 211 -4.60 5.78 -14.79
N ALA A 212 -3.65 4.84 -14.88
CA ALA A 212 -3.69 3.76 -15.86
C ALA A 212 -4.93 2.86 -15.67
N ILE A 213 -5.27 2.53 -14.42
CA ILE A 213 -6.48 1.78 -14.09
C ILE A 213 -7.73 2.60 -14.47
N ALA A 214 -7.76 3.90 -14.16
CA ALA A 214 -8.89 4.77 -14.50
C ALA A 214 -9.09 4.89 -16.02
N ALA A 215 -8.00 5.01 -16.78
CA ALA A 215 -8.04 5.00 -18.25
C ALA A 215 -8.56 3.66 -18.79
N PHE A 216 -8.08 2.55 -18.22
CA PHE A 216 -8.56 1.21 -18.57
C PHE A 216 -10.05 1.05 -18.29
N LEU A 217 -10.52 1.50 -17.13
CA LEU A 217 -11.94 1.47 -16.76
C LEU A 217 -12.80 2.30 -17.72
N GLY A 218 -12.36 3.52 -18.05
CA GLY A 218 -13.05 4.38 -19.03
C GLY A 218 -13.14 3.73 -20.41
N LEU A 219 -12.07 3.09 -20.86
CA LEU A 219 -12.04 2.41 -22.16
C LEU A 219 -12.96 1.17 -22.19
N VAL A 220 -12.86 0.30 -21.18
CA VAL A 220 -13.62 -0.97 -21.13
C VAL A 220 -15.11 -0.71 -20.90
N SER A 221 -15.46 0.21 -20.00
CA SER A 221 -16.87 0.56 -19.75
C SER A 221 -17.55 1.18 -20.96
N GLY A 222 -16.83 1.96 -21.76
CA GLY A 222 -17.35 2.57 -22.99
C GLY A 222 -17.34 1.67 -24.21
N ALA A 223 -16.51 0.62 -24.24
CA ALA A 223 -16.35 -0.22 -25.42
C ALA A 223 -17.64 -0.93 -25.85
N VAL A 224 -18.37 -1.52 -24.89
CA VAL A 224 -19.64 -2.23 -25.14
C VAL A 224 -20.72 -1.29 -25.74
N PRO A 225 -21.04 -0.14 -25.11
CA PRO A 225 -22.00 0.79 -25.69
C PRO A 225 -21.51 1.44 -26.98
N ALA A 226 -20.21 1.75 -27.11
CA ALA A 226 -19.65 2.33 -28.35
C ALA A 226 -19.81 1.39 -29.56
N LEU A 227 -19.57 0.08 -29.36
CA LEU A 227 -19.82 -0.93 -30.40
C LEU A 227 -21.30 -1.08 -30.73
N SER A 228 -22.17 -1.00 -29.71
CA SER A 228 -23.62 -1.09 -29.89
C SER A 228 -24.16 0.12 -30.67
N ALA A 229 -23.68 1.33 -30.36
CA ALA A 229 -23.98 2.58 -31.06
C ALA A 229 -23.49 2.58 -32.50
N ALA A 230 -22.26 2.10 -32.74
CA ALA A 230 -21.69 2.01 -34.08
C ALA A 230 -22.52 1.09 -34.99
N ARG A 231 -22.97 -0.07 -34.47
CA ARG A 231 -23.73 -1.07 -35.25
C ARG A 231 -25.23 -0.78 -35.37
N LEU A 232 -25.70 0.34 -34.83
CA LEU A 232 -27.11 0.68 -34.78
C LEU A 232 -27.63 0.97 -36.21
N LYS A 233 -28.70 0.26 -36.61
CA LYS A 233 -29.36 0.43 -37.91
C LYS A 233 -30.29 1.65 -37.86
N ILE A 234 -30.08 2.58 -38.78
CA ILE A 234 -30.82 3.87 -38.84
C ILE A 234 -32.33 3.65 -38.94
N VAL A 235 -32.75 2.65 -39.71
CA VAL A 235 -34.17 2.31 -39.92
C VAL A 235 -34.85 1.87 -38.62
N ASP A 236 -34.15 1.10 -37.78
CA ASP A 236 -34.68 0.61 -36.50
C ASP A 236 -34.74 1.73 -35.45
N ALA A 237 -33.78 2.66 -35.48
CA ALA A 237 -33.73 3.81 -34.58
C ALA A 237 -34.87 4.81 -34.82
N LEU A 238 -35.22 5.06 -36.08
CA LEU A 238 -36.29 6.00 -36.44
C LEU A 238 -37.69 5.40 -36.25
N ARG A 239 -37.84 4.07 -36.41
CA ARG A 239 -39.15 3.38 -36.24
C ARG A 239 -39.62 3.27 -34.79
N HIS A 240 -38.72 3.41 -33.80
CA HIS A 240 -39.08 3.41 -32.37
C HIS A 240 -39.49 4.80 -31.85
N ALA A 241 -39.44 5.85 -32.68
CA ALA A 241 -39.70 7.24 -32.28
C ALA A 241 -41.02 7.82 -32.82
N GLY A 242 -41.82 7.01 -33.53
CA GLY A 242 -43.19 7.33 -33.94
C GLY A 242 -44.17 6.38 -33.27
#